data_AF-A0A924V5J0-F1
#
_entry.id   AF-A0A924V5J0-F1
#
_cell.length_a   1.000
_cell.length_b   1.000
_cell.length_c   1.000
_cell.angle_alpha   90.00
_cell.angle_beta   90.00
_cell.angle_gamma   90.00
#
_symmetry.space_group_name_H-M   'P 1'
#
loop_
_entity.id
_entity.type
_entity.pdbx_description
1 polymer ?
#
loop_
_entity_poly.entity_id
_entity_poly.type
_entity_poly.pdbx_seq_one_letter_code
_entity_poly.pdbx_strand_id
1 'polypeptide(L)'
;MKQPVRVAITGAAGQISYSLLFRIASGDMLGKDQPIILQLLEITPALEALKGVAMELDDCAFPLLAGIVQTDNPNVAFKDADYALLVGARPRGPGMERKDLLEANAAIFSVQGKAINDNANPNIKVLVVGNPANTNSLIAQRNAPNINPRQFTAMTRLDHNRAMAQLAGQTGTTVNDVKKMTIWGNHSATQYPDISQATVKGAAAEGLVERTWYEGTFIPVVQQRGAAIIKARGASSAASAANAAIDHMRTWALGTEEGDWVSMGVYSDGSYG
;
A
#
# COMPACT_ATOMS: atom_id res chain seq x y z
N MET A 1 10.70 25.82 -6.57
CA MET A 1 10.05 24.59 -6.06
C MET A 1 9.57 23.78 -7.26
N LYS A 2 9.60 22.44 -7.17
CA LYS A 2 9.01 21.56 -8.20
C LYS A 2 7.52 21.88 -8.37
N GLN A 3 6.95 21.61 -9.54
CA GLN A 3 5.51 21.72 -9.73
C GLN A 3 4.79 20.73 -8.80
N PRO A 4 3.69 21.12 -8.14
CA PRO A 4 2.94 20.21 -7.29
C PRO A 4 2.38 19.02 -8.08
N VAL A 5 2.50 17.83 -7.51
CA VAL A 5 1.87 16.62 -8.05
C VAL A 5 0.59 16.29 -7.29
N ARG A 6 -0.36 15.64 -7.96
CA ARG A 6 -1.67 15.30 -7.41
C ARG A 6 -1.68 13.88 -6.87
N VAL A 7 -2.05 13.73 -5.60
CA VAL A 7 -2.10 12.45 -4.89
C VAL A 7 -3.53 12.15 -4.45
N ALA A 8 -4.19 11.23 -5.15
CA ALA A 8 -5.53 10.77 -4.82
C ALA A 8 -5.51 9.67 -3.76
N ILE A 9 -6.35 9.77 -2.73
CA ILE A 9 -6.41 8.79 -1.63
C ILE A 9 -7.88 8.47 -1.34
N THR A 10 -8.26 7.19 -1.43
CA THR A 10 -9.64 6.75 -1.14
C THR A 10 -9.78 6.23 0.28
N GLY A 11 -10.99 6.25 0.85
CA GLY A 11 -11.17 5.90 2.26
C GLY A 11 -10.38 6.86 3.17
N ALA A 12 -10.33 8.14 2.78
CA ALA A 12 -9.42 9.14 3.33
C ALA A 12 -9.71 9.48 4.81
N ALA A 13 -10.91 9.21 5.33
CA ALA A 13 -11.23 9.37 6.74
C ALA A 13 -10.95 8.08 7.57
N GLY A 14 -10.50 7.00 6.92
CA GLY A 14 -10.19 5.73 7.57
C GLY A 14 -8.88 5.73 8.36
N GLN A 15 -8.72 4.74 9.24
CA GLN A 15 -7.57 4.60 10.16
C GLN A 15 -6.20 4.53 9.46
N ILE A 16 -6.11 3.82 8.33
CA ILE A 16 -4.86 3.75 7.54
C ILE A 16 -4.55 5.14 6.98
N SER A 17 -5.54 5.78 6.35
CA SER A 17 -5.41 7.12 5.77
C SER A 17 -5.01 8.16 6.82
N TYR A 18 -5.57 8.08 8.03
CA TYR A 18 -5.18 8.95 9.15
C TYR A 18 -3.71 8.77 9.57
N SER A 19 -3.12 7.58 9.41
CA SER A 19 -1.67 7.37 9.64
C SER A 19 -0.79 7.68 8.42
N LEU A 20 -1.41 7.94 7.26
CA LEU A 20 -0.77 8.05 5.95
C LEU A 20 -0.67 9.52 5.50
N LEU A 21 -1.77 10.26 5.59
CA LEU A 21 -1.95 11.59 5.00
C LEU A 21 -0.93 12.61 5.51
N PHE A 22 -0.76 12.71 6.82
CA PHE A 22 0.17 13.65 7.45
C PHE A 22 1.63 13.39 7.05
N ARG A 23 2.01 12.12 6.87
CA ARG A 23 3.36 11.76 6.43
C ARG A 23 3.57 12.00 4.95
N ILE A 24 2.53 11.82 4.13
CA ILE A 24 2.58 12.22 2.72
C ILE A 24 2.75 13.75 2.63
N ALA A 25 1.96 14.52 3.38
CA ALA A 25 2.03 15.97 3.43
C ALA A 25 3.37 16.51 3.98
N SER A 26 4.04 15.76 4.86
CA SER A 26 5.38 16.09 5.34
C SER A 26 6.50 15.76 4.34
N GLY A 27 6.19 15.11 3.21
CA GLY A 27 7.14 14.76 2.15
C GLY A 27 7.79 13.37 2.28
N ASP A 28 7.32 12.50 3.17
CA ASP A 28 7.94 11.17 3.38
C ASP A 28 7.76 10.20 2.20
N MET A 29 6.81 10.46 1.31
CA MET A 29 6.50 9.59 0.16
C MET A 29 7.26 10.00 -1.11
N LEU A 30 7.31 11.29 -1.42
CA LEU A 30 7.82 11.78 -2.72
C LEU A 30 9.06 12.67 -2.60
N GLY A 31 9.58 12.86 -1.39
CA GLY A 31 10.75 13.68 -1.11
C GLY A 31 10.40 15.04 -0.50
N LYS A 32 11.38 15.63 0.21
CA LYS A 32 11.20 16.89 0.95
C LYS A 32 11.21 18.14 0.06
N ASP A 33 11.36 17.98 -1.25
CA ASP A 33 11.39 19.05 -2.25
C ASP A 33 10.22 18.99 -3.25
N GLN A 34 9.27 18.07 -3.05
CA GLN A 34 8.12 17.83 -3.92
C GLN A 34 6.82 18.31 -3.27
N PRO A 35 6.27 19.47 -3.69
CA PRO A 35 4.94 19.88 -3.26
C PRO A 35 3.87 18.91 -3.76
N ILE A 36 2.76 18.81 -3.04
CA ILE A 36 1.65 17.92 -3.36
C ILE A 36 0.30 18.62 -3.26
N ILE A 37 -0.68 18.11 -3.98
CA ILE A 37 -2.10 18.39 -3.80
C ILE A 37 -2.78 17.08 -3.39
N LEU A 38 -3.40 17.05 -2.23
CA LEU A 38 -4.15 15.89 -1.76
C LEU A 38 -5.57 15.90 -2.33
N GLN A 39 -5.97 14.81 -2.98
CA GLN A 39 -7.34 14.61 -3.49
C GLN A 39 -8.00 13.45 -2.74
N LEU A 40 -8.87 13.79 -1.79
CA LEU A 40 -9.36 12.88 -0.78
C LEU A 40 -10.78 12.42 -1.13
N LEU A 41 -10.94 11.11 -1.32
CA LEU A 41 -12.21 10.46 -1.63
C LEU A 41 -12.73 9.71 -0.40
N GLU A 42 -13.99 9.99 -0.05
CA GLU A 42 -14.76 9.19 0.91
C GLU A 42 -16.15 8.86 0.39
N ILE A 43 -16.85 7.96 1.07
CA ILE A 43 -18.28 7.78 0.85
C ILE A 43 -19.06 8.96 1.45
N THR A 44 -20.22 9.31 0.87
CA THR A 44 -21.06 10.44 1.34
C THR A 44 -21.28 10.46 2.86
N PRO A 45 -21.57 9.32 3.54
CA PRO A 45 -21.75 9.31 4.99
C PRO A 45 -20.50 9.66 5.81
N ALA A 46 -19.30 9.60 5.22
CA ALA A 46 -18.03 9.88 5.88
C ALA A 46 -17.44 11.27 5.54
N LEU A 47 -18.16 12.10 4.78
CA LEU A 47 -17.67 13.43 4.38
C LEU A 47 -17.43 14.38 5.56
N GLU A 48 -18.25 14.31 6.62
CA GLU A 48 -18.02 15.15 7.81
C GLU A 48 -16.74 14.72 8.55
N ALA A 49 -16.47 13.41 8.63
CA ALA A 49 -15.21 12.91 9.19
C ALA A 49 -14.02 13.30 8.30
N LEU A 50 -14.18 13.25 6.97
CA LEU A 50 -13.15 13.69 6.03
C LEU A 50 -12.83 15.18 6.20
N LYS A 51 -13.84 16.01 6.43
CA LYS A 51 -13.67 17.43 6.77
C LYS A 51 -12.86 17.61 8.03
N GLY A 52 -13.10 16.79 9.05
CA GLY A 52 -12.25 16.69 10.25
C GLY A 52 -10.78 16.48 9.92
N VAL A 53 -10.49 15.46 9.11
CA VAL A 53 -9.11 15.14 8.69
C VAL A 53 -8.46 16.28 7.90
N ALA A 54 -9.23 16.97 7.04
CA ALA A 54 -8.72 18.12 6.29
C ALA A 54 -8.37 19.30 7.20
N MET A 55 -9.19 19.58 8.23
CA MET A 55 -8.88 20.60 9.23
C MET A 55 -7.57 20.27 9.97
N GLU A 56 -7.37 19.02 10.39
CA GLU A 56 -6.11 18.61 11.02
C GLU A 56 -4.89 18.74 10.09
N LEU A 57 -5.07 18.50 8.78
CA LEU A 57 -4.00 18.69 7.78
C LEU A 57 -3.64 20.17 7.64
N ASP A 58 -4.62 21.08 7.64
CA ASP A 58 -4.41 22.52 7.62
C ASP A 58 -3.70 23.00 8.90
N ASP A 59 -4.11 22.50 10.06
CA ASP A 59 -3.53 22.83 11.38
C ASP A 59 -2.07 22.39 11.52
N CYS A 60 -1.61 21.42 10.72
CA CYS A 60 -0.23 20.97 10.70
C CYS A 60 0.74 21.93 9.99
N ALA A 61 0.24 22.96 9.28
CA ALA A 61 1.05 23.97 8.59
C ALA A 61 2.15 23.38 7.68
N PHE A 62 1.83 22.30 6.94
CA PHE A 62 2.80 21.63 6.08
C PHE A 62 3.20 22.50 4.87
N PRO A 63 4.49 22.84 4.69
CA PRO A 63 4.93 23.73 3.60
C PRO A 63 4.85 23.08 2.21
N LEU A 64 4.77 21.75 2.14
CA LEU A 64 4.64 21.00 0.89
C LEU A 64 3.19 20.76 0.48
N LEU A 65 2.22 21.01 1.35
CA LEU A 65 0.80 20.81 1.06
C LEU A 65 0.25 22.02 0.31
N ALA A 66 0.26 21.94 -1.02
CA ALA A 66 -0.17 23.02 -1.90
C ALA A 66 -1.71 23.11 -2.07
N GLY A 67 -2.45 22.09 -1.62
CA GLY A 67 -3.91 22.12 -1.60
C GLY A 67 -4.54 20.80 -1.18
N ILE A 68 -5.81 20.88 -0.77
CA ILE A 68 -6.65 19.74 -0.39
C ILE A 68 -7.96 19.82 -1.19
N VAL A 69 -8.35 18.73 -1.83
CA VAL A 69 -9.68 18.53 -2.43
C VAL A 69 -10.37 17.43 -1.65
N GLN A 70 -11.62 17.66 -1.25
CA GLN A 70 -12.45 16.66 -0.56
C GLN A 70 -13.68 16.38 -1.41
N THR A 71 -14.02 15.10 -1.60
CA THR A 71 -15.16 14.73 -2.44
C THR A 71 -15.64 13.31 -2.14
N ASP A 72 -16.88 13.01 -2.54
CA ASP A 72 -17.41 11.66 -2.66
C ASP A 72 -17.54 11.18 -4.13
N ASN A 73 -17.10 12.01 -5.09
CA ASN A 73 -17.13 11.70 -6.50
C ASN A 73 -15.75 11.22 -6.99
N PRO A 74 -15.62 9.95 -7.43
CA PRO A 74 -14.37 9.41 -7.95
C PRO A 74 -13.78 10.22 -9.13
N ASN A 75 -14.63 10.78 -10.00
CA ASN A 75 -14.15 11.57 -11.14
C ASN A 75 -13.47 12.87 -10.69
N VAL A 76 -13.89 13.45 -9.58
CA VAL A 76 -13.26 14.63 -8.98
C VAL A 76 -11.97 14.24 -8.27
N ALA A 77 -11.99 13.14 -7.51
CA ALA A 77 -10.85 12.68 -6.75
C ALA A 77 -9.67 12.27 -7.64
N PHE A 78 -9.93 11.63 -8.79
CA PHE A 78 -8.88 11.15 -9.69
C PHE A 78 -8.53 12.14 -10.80
N LYS A 79 -9.18 13.31 -10.86
CA LYS A 79 -8.90 14.31 -11.89
C LYS A 79 -7.44 14.75 -11.85
N ASP A 80 -6.74 14.55 -12.96
CA ASP A 80 -5.32 14.86 -13.18
C ASP A 80 -4.37 14.19 -12.17
N ALA A 81 -4.81 13.13 -11.47
CA ALA A 81 -4.01 12.50 -10.41
C ALA A 81 -2.74 11.84 -11.00
N ASP A 82 -1.58 12.14 -10.40
CA ASP A 82 -0.28 11.54 -10.73
C ASP A 82 -0.03 10.25 -9.93
N TYR A 83 -0.61 10.17 -8.74
CA TYR A 83 -0.54 9.02 -7.85
C TYR A 83 -1.93 8.74 -7.27
N ALA A 84 -2.30 7.46 -7.15
CA ALA A 84 -3.51 7.06 -6.44
C ALA A 84 -3.22 5.95 -5.42
N LEU A 85 -3.68 6.12 -4.20
CA LEU A 85 -3.66 5.11 -3.14
C LEU A 85 -5.10 4.70 -2.85
N LEU A 86 -5.50 3.53 -3.35
CA LEU A 86 -6.84 2.97 -3.19
C LEU A 86 -6.90 2.19 -1.87
N VAL A 87 -7.15 2.91 -0.77
CA VAL A 87 -7.17 2.37 0.60
C VAL A 87 -8.56 1.92 1.01
N GLY A 88 -9.59 2.68 0.63
CA GLY A 88 -10.99 2.36 0.91
C GLY A 88 -11.46 1.10 0.18
N ALA A 89 -11.90 0.10 0.94
CA ALA A 89 -12.53 -1.12 0.45
C ALA A 89 -13.65 -1.53 1.40
N ARG A 90 -14.58 -2.38 0.95
CA ARG A 90 -15.62 -2.93 1.83
C ARG A 90 -14.97 -3.93 2.79
N PRO A 91 -15.01 -3.71 4.11
CA PRO A 91 -14.53 -4.70 5.07
C PRO A 91 -15.47 -5.91 5.10
N ARG A 92 -14.94 -7.08 5.46
CA ARG A 92 -15.75 -8.27 5.66
C ARG A 92 -16.63 -8.10 6.90
N GLY A 93 -17.95 -8.13 6.70
CA GLY A 93 -18.94 -8.05 7.79
C GLY A 93 -19.30 -9.41 8.40
N PRO A 94 -19.98 -9.43 9.56
CA PRO A 94 -20.55 -10.65 10.13
C PRO A 94 -21.48 -11.35 9.13
N GLY A 95 -21.31 -12.67 8.95
CA GLY A 95 -22.14 -13.47 8.03
C GLY A 95 -21.86 -13.26 6.54
N MET A 96 -20.90 -12.39 6.17
CA MET A 96 -20.57 -12.14 4.76
C MET A 96 -19.73 -13.28 4.18
N GLU A 97 -20.23 -13.88 3.10
CA GLU A 97 -19.51 -14.89 2.33
C GLU A 97 -18.37 -14.25 1.53
N ARG A 98 -17.40 -15.09 1.11
CA ARG A 98 -16.28 -14.60 0.29
C ARG A 98 -16.76 -14.01 -1.03
N LYS A 99 -17.81 -14.59 -1.63
CA LYS A 99 -18.41 -14.13 -2.89
C LYS A 99 -18.98 -12.72 -2.74
N ASP A 100 -19.78 -12.47 -1.70
CA ASP A 100 -20.41 -11.17 -1.44
C ASP A 100 -19.36 -10.07 -1.25
N LEU A 101 -18.28 -10.38 -0.51
CA LEU A 101 -17.17 -9.46 -0.31
C LEU A 101 -16.48 -9.10 -1.64
N LEU A 102 -16.28 -10.09 -2.51
CA LEU A 102 -15.69 -9.89 -3.83
C LEU A 102 -16.60 -9.07 -4.75
N GLU A 103 -17.91 -9.34 -4.76
CA GLU A 103 -18.89 -8.58 -5.56
C GLU A 103 -18.98 -7.12 -5.10
N ALA A 104 -19.07 -6.89 -3.79
CA ALA A 104 -19.10 -5.53 -3.23
C ALA A 104 -17.84 -4.73 -3.56
N ASN A 105 -16.65 -5.34 -3.43
CA ASN A 105 -15.41 -4.69 -3.82
C ASN A 105 -15.29 -4.54 -5.34
N ALA A 106 -15.77 -5.50 -6.13
CA ALA A 106 -15.77 -5.38 -7.59
C ALA A 106 -16.55 -4.15 -8.07
N ALA A 107 -17.69 -3.85 -7.45
CA ALA A 107 -18.44 -2.62 -7.75
C ALA A 107 -17.61 -1.35 -7.44
N ILE A 108 -16.93 -1.31 -6.29
CA ILE A 108 -16.08 -0.17 -5.87
C ILE A 108 -14.92 0.02 -6.85
N PHE A 109 -14.13 -1.03 -7.08
CA PHE A 109 -12.88 -0.93 -7.85
C PHE A 109 -13.14 -0.84 -9.36
N SER A 110 -14.28 -1.30 -9.87
CA SER A 110 -14.66 -1.05 -11.28
C SER A 110 -14.96 0.43 -11.52
N VAL A 111 -15.71 1.07 -10.60
CA VAL A 111 -16.00 2.51 -10.69
C VAL A 111 -14.73 3.34 -10.53
N GLN A 112 -13.88 3.01 -9.56
CA GLN A 112 -12.60 3.71 -9.37
C GLN A 112 -11.66 3.51 -10.57
N GLY A 113 -11.56 2.29 -11.12
CA GLY A 113 -10.79 2.00 -12.33
C GLY A 113 -11.25 2.84 -13.51
N LYS A 114 -12.56 2.91 -13.77
CA LYS A 114 -13.13 3.75 -14.82
C LYS A 114 -12.85 5.25 -14.59
N ALA A 115 -12.99 5.73 -13.35
CA ALA A 115 -12.73 7.12 -13.03
C ALA A 115 -11.24 7.50 -13.22
N ILE A 116 -10.33 6.60 -12.87
CA ILE A 116 -8.89 6.74 -13.17
C ILE A 116 -8.66 6.78 -14.68
N ASN A 117 -9.24 5.83 -15.42
CA ASN A 117 -9.13 5.75 -16.88
C ASN A 117 -9.50 7.04 -17.60
N ASP A 118 -10.57 7.68 -17.14
CA ASP A 118 -11.20 8.79 -17.84
C ASP A 118 -10.63 10.15 -17.42
N ASN A 119 -10.06 10.26 -16.21
CA ASN A 119 -9.74 11.57 -15.62
C ASN A 119 -8.31 11.70 -15.09
N ALA A 120 -7.57 10.61 -14.87
CA ALA A 120 -6.23 10.68 -14.29
C ALA A 120 -5.16 11.06 -15.32
N ASN A 121 -3.97 11.40 -14.83
CA ASN A 121 -2.78 11.47 -15.66
C ASN A 121 -2.56 10.09 -16.34
N PRO A 122 -2.32 10.01 -17.67
CA PRO A 122 -2.03 8.75 -18.35
C PRO A 122 -0.85 7.97 -17.74
N ASN A 123 0.08 8.68 -17.08
CA ASN A 123 1.25 8.12 -16.39
C ASN A 123 1.04 7.89 -14.88
N ILE A 124 -0.22 7.90 -14.40
CA ILE A 124 -0.58 7.70 -12.98
C ILE A 124 0.08 6.44 -12.38
N LYS A 125 0.52 6.50 -11.13
CA LYS A 125 0.94 5.32 -10.36
C LYS A 125 -0.14 4.94 -9.34
N VAL A 126 -0.73 3.75 -9.49
CA VAL A 126 -1.84 3.29 -8.65
C VAL A 126 -1.37 2.18 -7.71
N LEU A 127 -1.58 2.38 -6.41
CA LEU A 127 -1.37 1.41 -5.34
C LEU A 127 -2.70 1.04 -4.69
N VAL A 128 -3.05 -0.24 -4.73
CA VAL A 128 -4.19 -0.81 -4.02
C VAL A 128 -3.76 -1.36 -2.67
N VAL A 129 -4.36 -0.81 -1.61
CA VAL A 129 -4.18 -1.23 -0.22
C VAL A 129 -5.44 -1.93 0.30
N GLY A 130 -6.61 -1.51 -0.16
CA GLY A 130 -7.90 -2.06 0.25
C GLY A 130 -8.05 -3.53 -0.13
N ASN A 131 -8.36 -4.38 0.85
CA ASN A 131 -8.40 -5.84 0.67
C ASN A 131 -9.66 -6.34 -0.05
N PRO A 132 -9.56 -7.43 -0.84
CA PRO A 132 -8.34 -8.19 -1.20
C PRO A 132 -7.48 -7.48 -2.26
N ALA A 133 -6.30 -6.99 -1.87
CA ALA A 133 -5.55 -5.99 -2.63
C ALA A 133 -5.18 -6.42 -4.06
N ASN A 134 -4.66 -7.64 -4.25
CA ASN A 134 -4.27 -8.14 -5.58
C ASN A 134 -5.48 -8.23 -6.53
N THR A 135 -6.59 -8.80 -6.07
CA THR A 135 -7.80 -8.94 -6.90
C THR A 135 -8.46 -7.59 -7.17
N ASN A 136 -8.50 -6.70 -6.18
CA ASN A 136 -9.01 -5.34 -6.35
C ASN A 136 -8.16 -4.54 -7.34
N SER A 137 -6.83 -4.70 -7.31
CA SER A 137 -5.91 -4.12 -8.30
C SER A 137 -6.19 -4.65 -9.70
N LEU A 138 -6.43 -5.96 -9.85
CA LEU A 138 -6.82 -6.55 -11.14
C LEU A 138 -8.14 -5.96 -11.64
N ILE A 139 -9.14 -5.82 -10.78
CA ILE A 139 -10.45 -5.27 -11.16
C ILE A 139 -10.31 -3.81 -11.61
N ALA A 140 -9.62 -2.97 -10.84
CA ALA A 140 -9.39 -1.58 -11.20
C ALA A 140 -8.66 -1.46 -12.54
N GLN A 141 -7.59 -2.24 -12.71
CA GLN A 141 -6.82 -2.32 -13.95
C GLN A 141 -7.69 -2.73 -15.16
N ARG A 142 -8.54 -3.75 -15.01
CA ARG A 142 -9.40 -4.24 -16.11
C ARG A 142 -10.49 -3.25 -16.52
N ASN A 143 -10.83 -2.30 -15.64
CA ASN A 143 -11.74 -1.20 -15.93
C ASN A 143 -11.01 0.09 -16.34
N ALA A 144 -9.70 0.03 -16.58
CA ALA A 144 -8.88 1.15 -17.03
C ALA A 144 -8.07 0.83 -18.30
N PRO A 145 -8.73 0.54 -19.44
CA PRO A 145 -8.05 0.08 -20.66
C PRO A 145 -7.08 1.09 -21.28
N ASN A 146 -7.19 2.39 -20.97
CA ASN A 146 -6.32 3.44 -21.49
C ASN A 146 -5.06 3.65 -20.64
N ILE A 147 -4.94 2.99 -19.49
CA ILE A 147 -3.80 3.09 -18.58
C ILE A 147 -2.99 1.79 -18.68
N ASN A 148 -1.65 1.89 -18.68
CA ASN A 148 -0.82 0.69 -18.75
C ASN A 148 -1.11 -0.22 -17.56
N PRO A 149 -1.37 -1.53 -17.75
CA PRO A 149 -1.65 -2.43 -16.64
C PRO A 149 -0.54 -2.47 -15.57
N ARG A 150 0.72 -2.23 -15.94
CA ARG A 150 1.86 -2.15 -15.00
C ARG A 150 1.83 -0.92 -14.09
N GLN A 151 0.93 0.04 -14.34
CA GLN A 151 0.68 1.18 -13.46
C GLN A 151 -0.29 0.86 -12.32
N PHE A 152 -0.85 -0.34 -12.27
CA PHE A 152 -1.66 -0.83 -11.15
C PHE A 152 -0.88 -1.85 -10.33
N THR A 153 -0.75 -1.58 -9.04
CA THR A 153 0.00 -2.42 -8.11
C THR A 153 -0.82 -2.70 -6.85
N ALA A 154 -0.54 -3.83 -6.20
CA ALA A 154 -1.12 -4.22 -4.92
C ALA A 154 -0.05 -4.26 -3.84
N MET A 155 -0.42 -3.85 -2.62
CA MET A 155 0.53 -3.72 -1.53
C MET A 155 0.87 -5.07 -0.87
N THR A 156 2.08 -5.57 -1.11
CA THR A 156 2.72 -6.65 -0.33
C THR A 156 3.88 -6.15 0.54
N ARG A 157 4.14 -4.83 0.52
CA ARG A 157 5.27 -4.18 1.22
C ARG A 157 5.19 -4.31 2.74
N LEU A 158 4.00 -4.40 3.32
CA LEU A 158 3.85 -4.60 4.77
C LEU A 158 4.38 -5.96 5.18
N ASP A 159 4.11 -6.98 4.38
CA ASP A 159 4.54 -8.34 4.67
C ASP A 159 6.04 -8.49 4.43
N HIS A 160 6.56 -7.81 3.41
CA HIS A 160 8.00 -7.67 3.17
C HIS A 160 8.70 -7.05 4.39
N ASN A 161 8.21 -5.91 4.88
CA ASN A 161 8.79 -5.23 6.05
C ASN A 161 8.67 -6.11 7.32
N ARG A 162 7.58 -6.88 7.48
CA ARG A 162 7.41 -7.82 8.59
C ARG A 162 8.40 -8.99 8.51
N ALA A 163 8.63 -9.53 7.32
CA ALA A 163 9.60 -10.58 7.08
C ALA A 163 11.02 -10.11 7.38
N MET A 164 11.40 -8.91 6.94
CA MET A 164 12.68 -8.29 7.32
C MET A 164 12.84 -8.19 8.84
N ALA A 165 11.79 -7.73 9.54
CA ALA A 165 11.82 -7.61 11.00
C ALA A 165 11.97 -8.97 11.72
N GLN A 166 11.31 -10.03 11.23
CA GLN A 166 11.46 -11.37 11.80
C GLN A 166 12.87 -11.93 11.56
N LEU A 167 13.42 -11.75 10.36
CA LEU A 167 14.76 -12.25 10.02
C LEU A 167 15.86 -11.51 10.80
N ALA A 168 15.74 -10.18 10.92
CA ALA A 168 16.64 -9.37 11.75
C ALA A 168 16.60 -9.83 13.22
N GLY A 169 15.40 -10.02 13.78
CA GLY A 169 15.22 -10.49 15.14
C GLY A 169 15.84 -11.87 15.38
N GLN A 170 15.67 -12.81 14.46
CA GLN A 170 16.23 -14.16 14.58
C GLN A 170 17.76 -14.17 14.53
N THR A 171 18.36 -13.30 13.73
CA THR A 171 19.81 -13.24 13.54
C THR A 171 20.51 -12.31 14.54
N GLY A 172 19.76 -11.67 15.45
CA GLY A 172 20.30 -10.69 16.39
C GLY A 172 20.89 -9.46 15.70
N THR A 173 20.34 -9.08 14.54
CA THR A 173 20.80 -7.94 13.72
C THR A 173 19.71 -6.86 13.62
N THR A 174 20.00 -5.78 12.90
CA THR A 174 19.04 -4.71 12.65
C THR A 174 18.36 -4.90 11.30
N VAL A 175 17.18 -4.31 11.09
CA VAL A 175 16.50 -4.36 9.78
C VAL A 175 17.31 -3.70 8.66
N ASN A 176 18.23 -2.79 8.99
CA ASN A 176 19.14 -2.16 8.02
C ASN A 176 20.18 -3.14 7.47
N ASP A 177 20.41 -4.25 8.17
CA ASP A 177 21.35 -5.29 7.76
C ASP A 177 20.70 -6.30 6.80
N VAL A 178 19.37 -6.30 6.66
CA VAL A 178 18.61 -7.24 5.83
C VAL A 178 18.39 -6.63 4.45
N LYS A 179 18.81 -7.35 3.41
CA LYS A 179 18.60 -6.99 2.00
C LYS A 179 18.02 -8.16 1.21
N LYS A 180 17.51 -7.89 0.00
CA LYS A 180 17.06 -8.88 -0.98
C LYS A 180 15.92 -9.78 -0.49
N MET A 181 15.08 -9.25 0.41
CA MET A 181 13.90 -9.91 0.91
C MET A 181 12.80 -9.97 -0.17
N THR A 182 12.11 -11.10 -0.28
CA THR A 182 11.04 -11.26 -1.28
C THR A 182 9.78 -11.85 -0.66
N ILE A 183 8.63 -11.25 -0.98
CA ILE A 183 7.32 -11.84 -0.76
C ILE A 183 6.71 -12.17 -2.13
N TRP A 184 6.43 -13.45 -2.36
CA TRP A 184 5.73 -13.90 -3.56
C TRP A 184 4.24 -14.08 -3.33
N GLY A 185 3.48 -13.95 -4.42
CA GLY A 185 2.07 -14.33 -4.50
C GLY A 185 1.09 -13.28 -3.98
N ASN A 186 -0.01 -13.78 -3.41
CA ASN A 186 -1.17 -12.98 -3.02
C ASN A 186 -0.98 -12.35 -1.62
N HIS A 187 -1.50 -11.15 -1.37
CA HIS A 187 -1.60 -10.60 -0.02
C HIS A 187 -2.71 -11.34 0.77
N SER A 188 -2.33 -12.50 1.31
CA SER A 188 -3.18 -13.41 2.05
C SER A 188 -2.32 -14.38 2.88
N ALA A 189 -2.98 -15.32 3.56
CA ALA A 189 -2.30 -16.42 4.24
C ALA A 189 -1.52 -17.37 3.30
N THR A 190 -1.63 -17.22 1.97
CA THR A 190 -0.89 -18.02 0.99
C THR A 190 0.31 -17.28 0.42
N GLN A 191 0.66 -16.11 0.95
CA GLN A 191 1.90 -15.44 0.58
C GLN A 191 3.12 -16.27 0.96
N TYR A 192 4.21 -16.11 0.21
CA TYR A 192 5.45 -16.84 0.45
C TYR A 192 6.60 -15.87 0.76
N PRO A 193 6.98 -15.74 2.05
CA PRO A 193 8.18 -15.04 2.48
C PRO A 193 9.44 -15.85 2.13
N ASP A 194 10.16 -15.40 1.12
CA ASP A 194 11.31 -16.07 0.53
C ASP A 194 12.62 -15.43 1.01
N ILE A 195 13.49 -16.26 1.59
CA ILE A 195 14.81 -15.88 2.09
C ILE A 195 15.96 -16.44 1.25
N SER A 196 15.68 -17.16 0.16
CA SER A 196 16.70 -17.85 -0.66
C SER A 196 17.72 -16.91 -1.29
N GLN A 197 17.30 -15.67 -1.58
CA GLN A 197 18.16 -14.60 -2.08
C GLN A 197 18.43 -13.51 -1.04
N ALA A 198 17.78 -13.59 0.13
CA ALA A 198 17.93 -12.60 1.18
C ALA A 198 19.33 -12.69 1.79
N THR A 199 19.86 -11.54 2.20
CA THR A 199 21.16 -11.46 2.89
C THR A 199 21.03 -10.70 4.20
N VAL A 200 21.82 -11.09 5.19
CA VAL A 200 21.96 -10.36 6.47
C VAL A 200 23.44 -10.01 6.65
N LYS A 201 23.77 -8.72 6.74
CA LYS A 201 25.16 -8.21 6.75
C LYS A 201 26.00 -8.75 5.57
N GLY A 202 25.38 -8.92 4.41
CA GLY A 202 26.00 -9.46 3.19
C GLY A 202 26.15 -10.99 3.13
N ALA A 203 25.89 -11.72 4.22
CA ALA A 203 25.88 -13.18 4.22
C ALA A 203 24.49 -13.73 3.83
N ALA A 204 24.44 -14.87 3.12
CA ALA A 204 23.19 -15.49 2.70
C ALA A 204 22.33 -15.91 3.91
N ALA A 205 21.05 -15.53 3.91
CA ALA A 205 20.15 -15.77 5.04
C ALA A 205 19.94 -17.26 5.34
N GLU A 206 19.87 -18.12 4.31
CA GLU A 206 19.73 -19.57 4.47
C GLU A 206 20.86 -20.21 5.28
N GLY A 207 22.07 -19.63 5.26
CA GLY A 207 23.21 -20.12 6.05
C GLY A 207 23.21 -19.62 7.50
N LEU A 208 22.28 -18.74 7.88
CA LEU A 208 22.23 -18.09 9.19
C LEU A 208 21.05 -18.55 10.04
N VAL A 209 20.10 -19.28 9.44
CA VAL A 209 18.90 -19.75 10.14
C VAL A 209 18.63 -21.22 9.82
N GLU A 210 18.13 -21.95 10.81
CA GLU A 210 17.73 -23.34 10.62
C GLU A 210 16.51 -23.45 9.69
N ARG A 211 16.52 -24.45 8.81
CA ARG A 211 15.40 -24.72 7.90
C ARG A 211 14.09 -24.99 8.65
N THR A 212 14.15 -25.68 9.79
CA THR A 212 12.99 -25.95 10.65
C THR A 212 12.39 -24.68 11.24
N TRP A 213 13.22 -23.68 11.55
CA TRP A 213 12.74 -22.36 11.98
C TRP A 213 12.09 -21.61 10.81
N TYR A 214 12.70 -21.65 9.62
CA TYR A 214 12.16 -20.98 8.44
C TYR A 214 10.75 -21.50 8.08
N GLU A 215 10.61 -22.81 7.92
CA GLU A 215 9.35 -23.44 7.52
C GLU A 215 8.32 -23.44 8.67
N GLY A 216 8.74 -23.78 9.89
CA GLY A 216 7.84 -24.00 11.03
C GLY A 216 7.51 -22.74 11.84
N THR A 217 8.30 -21.68 11.74
CA THR A 217 8.13 -20.46 12.55
C THR A 217 8.05 -19.19 11.70
N PHE A 218 9.05 -18.92 10.86
CA PHE A 218 9.13 -17.66 10.11
C PHE A 218 7.94 -17.43 9.18
N ILE A 219 7.65 -18.39 8.29
CA ILE A 219 6.54 -18.28 7.34
C ILE A 219 5.19 -18.11 8.09
N PRO A 220 4.82 -18.99 9.05
CA PRO A 220 3.57 -18.81 9.81
C PRO A 220 3.47 -17.49 10.57
N VAL A 221 4.56 -17.03 11.19
CA VAL A 221 4.56 -15.78 11.97
C VAL A 221 4.33 -14.56 11.08
N VAL A 222 4.96 -14.51 9.89
CA VAL A 222 4.72 -13.43 8.92
C VAL A 222 3.26 -13.44 8.45
N GLN A 223 2.75 -14.61 8.04
CA GLN A 223 1.37 -14.78 7.58
C GLN A 223 0.32 -14.40 8.65
N GLN A 224 0.61 -14.64 9.93
CA GLN A 224 -0.31 -14.39 11.05
C GLN A 224 -0.05 -13.06 11.78
N ARG A 225 0.91 -12.24 11.32
CA ARG A 225 1.31 -11.03 12.05
C ARG A 225 0.18 -10.01 12.19
N GLY A 226 -0.69 -9.91 11.19
CA GLY A 226 -1.89 -9.07 11.26
C GLY A 226 -2.82 -9.46 12.40
N ALA A 227 -3.12 -10.75 12.53
CA ALA A 227 -3.95 -11.29 13.60
C ALA A 227 -3.30 -11.09 14.99
N ALA A 228 -1.98 -11.26 15.09
CA ALA A 228 -1.24 -11.00 16.32
C ALA A 228 -1.38 -9.53 16.79
N ILE A 229 -1.33 -8.56 15.86
CA ILE A 229 -1.50 -7.14 16.19
C ILE A 229 -2.94 -6.84 16.64
N ILE A 230 -3.94 -7.42 15.96
CA ILE A 230 -5.35 -7.27 16.36
C ILE A 230 -5.57 -7.83 17.76
N LYS A 231 -5.04 -9.03 18.05
CA LYS A 231 -5.12 -9.64 19.39
C LYS A 231 -4.48 -8.77 20.47
N ALA A 232 -3.36 -8.13 20.17
CA ALA A 232 -2.63 -7.30 21.14
C ALA A 232 -3.25 -5.91 21.35
N ARG A 233 -3.75 -5.26 20.29
CA ARG A 233 -4.21 -3.85 20.34
C ARG A 233 -5.72 -3.68 20.33
N GLY A 234 -6.49 -4.71 20.00
CA GLY A 234 -7.92 -4.60 19.71
C GLY A 234 -8.24 -3.84 18.42
N ALA A 235 -7.22 -3.50 17.62
CA ALA A 235 -7.33 -2.69 16.41
C ALA A 235 -6.36 -3.16 15.33
N SER A 236 -6.69 -2.86 14.06
CA SER A 236 -5.86 -3.21 12.91
C SER A 236 -4.50 -2.49 12.95
N SER A 237 -3.54 -3.01 12.18
CA SER A 237 -2.17 -2.53 12.10
C SER A 237 -2.01 -1.30 11.20
N ALA A 238 -2.88 -0.29 11.40
CA ALA A 238 -3.03 0.87 10.51
C ALA A 238 -1.73 1.64 10.27
N ALA A 239 -0.99 2.00 11.32
CA ALA A 239 0.26 2.75 11.21
C ALA A 239 1.33 2.01 10.38
N SER A 240 1.53 0.71 10.62
CA SER A 240 2.48 -0.07 9.82
C SER A 240 2.03 -0.26 8.37
N ALA A 241 0.72 -0.35 8.12
CA ALA A 241 0.17 -0.42 6.77
C ALA A 241 0.38 0.90 6.01
N ALA A 242 0.13 2.03 6.67
CA ALA A 242 0.42 3.36 6.12
C ALA A 242 1.91 3.53 5.80
N ASN A 243 2.79 3.12 6.71
CA ASN A 243 4.24 3.13 6.46
C ASN A 243 4.60 2.29 5.22
N ALA A 244 4.05 1.09 5.10
CA ALA A 244 4.30 0.22 3.94
C ALA A 244 3.79 0.82 2.63
N ALA A 245 2.66 1.52 2.64
CA ALA A 245 2.12 2.20 1.47
C ALA A 245 3.03 3.37 1.02
N ILE A 246 3.53 4.16 1.98
CA ILE A 246 4.52 5.22 1.74
C ILE A 246 5.79 4.61 1.15
N ASP A 247 6.34 3.58 1.79
CA ASP A 247 7.56 2.94 1.35
C ASP A 247 7.43 2.36 -0.07
N HIS A 248 6.29 1.73 -0.37
CA HIS A 248 5.98 1.19 -1.69
C HIS A 248 6.01 2.28 -2.77
N MET A 249 5.26 3.37 -2.55
CA MET A 249 5.20 4.48 -3.50
C MET A 249 6.53 5.22 -3.61
N ARG A 250 7.24 5.40 -2.49
CA ARG A 250 8.56 6.03 -2.46
C ARG A 250 9.57 5.26 -3.29
N THR A 251 9.69 3.95 -3.09
CA THR A 251 10.63 3.13 -3.86
C THR A 251 10.26 3.07 -5.35
N TRP A 252 8.97 3.11 -5.68
CA TRP A 252 8.54 3.16 -7.07
C TRP A 252 8.81 4.51 -7.74
N ALA A 253 8.66 5.61 -7.01
CA ALA A 253 8.86 6.96 -7.53
C ALA A 253 10.34 7.37 -7.57
N LEU A 254 11.11 7.02 -6.53
CA LEU A 254 12.46 7.52 -6.29
C LEU A 254 13.56 6.47 -6.51
N GLY A 255 13.17 5.22 -6.80
CA GLY A 255 14.09 4.10 -6.98
C GLY A 255 14.32 3.29 -5.70
N THR A 256 14.93 2.13 -5.88
CA THR A 256 15.43 1.28 -4.79
C THR A 256 16.91 1.56 -4.54
N GLU A 257 17.41 1.10 -3.39
CA GLU A 257 18.84 1.13 -3.12
C GLU A 257 19.59 0.24 -4.14
N GLU A 258 20.81 0.65 -4.50
CA GLU A 258 21.66 -0.12 -5.41
C GLU A 258 21.94 -1.53 -4.84
N GLY A 259 21.78 -2.55 -5.69
CA GLY A 259 22.00 -3.95 -5.31
C GLY A 259 20.91 -4.56 -4.43
N ASP A 260 19.80 -3.85 -4.20
CA ASP A 260 18.65 -4.33 -3.43
C ASP A 260 17.32 -4.21 -4.20
N TRP A 261 16.28 -4.86 -3.70
CA TRP A 261 14.94 -4.85 -4.28
C TRP A 261 13.84 -4.90 -3.21
N VAL A 262 12.61 -4.65 -3.65
CA VAL A 262 11.42 -4.68 -2.79
C VAL A 262 10.31 -5.51 -3.41
N SER A 263 9.34 -5.93 -2.59
CA SER A 263 8.19 -6.69 -3.06
C SER A 263 7.01 -5.77 -3.40
N MET A 264 6.46 -5.94 -4.61
CA MET A 264 5.27 -5.26 -5.11
C MET A 264 4.37 -6.28 -5.81
N GLY A 265 3.07 -6.30 -5.54
CA GLY A 265 2.13 -7.07 -6.33
C GLY A 265 1.90 -6.35 -7.66
N VAL A 266 2.37 -6.91 -8.77
CA VAL A 266 2.31 -6.28 -10.10
C VAL A 266 1.60 -7.17 -11.11
N TYR A 267 1.24 -6.60 -12.25
CA TYR A 267 0.77 -7.38 -13.39
C TYR A 267 1.86 -8.35 -13.88
N SER A 268 1.57 -9.65 -13.88
CA SER A 268 2.49 -10.66 -14.38
C SER A 268 2.67 -10.54 -15.89
N ASP A 269 3.91 -10.67 -16.35
CA ASP A 269 4.29 -10.78 -17.76
C ASP A 269 4.77 -12.19 -18.14
N GLY A 270 4.53 -13.17 -17.28
CA GLY A 270 5.00 -14.56 -17.44
C GLY A 270 6.38 -14.82 -16.82
N SER A 271 7.01 -13.82 -16.20
CA SER A 271 8.24 -14.05 -15.42
C SER A 271 7.99 -15.07 -14.31
N TYR A 272 8.90 -16.04 -14.19
CA TYR A 272 8.85 -17.16 -13.24
C TYR A 272 7.72 -18.20 -13.47
N GLY A 273 7.07 -18.17 -14.64
CA GLY A 273 6.04 -19.13 -15.06
C GLY A 273 4.60 -18.68 -14.81
#